data_AF-A0A2N2G4J6-F1
#
_entry.id   AF-A0A2N2G4J6-F1
#
_cell.length_a   1.000
_cell.length_b   1.000
_cell.length_c   1.000
_cell.angle_alpha   90.00
_cell.angle_beta   90.00
_cell.angle_gamma   90.00
#
_symmetry.space_group_name_H-M   'P 1'
#
loop_
_entity.id
_entity.type
_entity.pdbx_description
1 polymer ?
#
loop_
_entity_poly.entity_id
_entity_poly.type
_entity_poly.pdbx_seq_one_letter_code
_entity_poly.pdbx_strand_id
1 'polypeptide(L)'
;TLSLVSNTEFMTKLSVLVLVGILTTVFVYGIVALIIKLDDIGFYLQEKKSMVLKTIGNGFVQAMPYVIKTIGIVGTIAMLAVGGGIIVHETHMLYAFENTLKAIPLGGFVSEILIGAIIGFIAVKMGLLFEPFANRFKKQ
;
A
#
# COMPACT_ATOMS: atom_id res chain seq x y z
N THR A 1 -13.56 32.45 20.83
CA THR A 1 -13.92 31.05 21.18
C THR A 1 -13.86 30.11 19.98
N LEU A 2 -14.33 30.52 18.80
CA LEU A 2 -14.26 29.70 17.56
C LEU A 2 -12.83 29.29 17.14
N SER A 3 -11.85 30.21 17.27
CA SER A 3 -10.43 29.97 16.98
C SER A 3 -9.73 28.96 17.92
N LEU A 4 -10.22 28.82 19.16
CA LEU A 4 -9.70 27.83 20.11
C LEU A 4 -10.21 26.42 19.77
N VAL A 5 -11.49 26.28 19.44
CA VAL A 5 -12.09 25.00 19.02
C VAL A 5 -11.46 24.50 17.70
N SER A 6 -11.23 25.41 16.73
CA SER A 6 -10.56 25.05 15.47
C SER A 6 -9.10 24.65 15.67
N ASN A 7 -8.39 25.26 16.63
CA ASN A 7 -7.01 24.87 16.96
C ASN A 7 -6.96 23.48 17.61
N THR A 8 -7.91 23.17 18.48
CA THR A 8 -7.95 21.85 19.14
C THR A 8 -8.13 20.73 18.11
N GLU A 9 -9.06 20.87 17.15
CA GLU A 9 -9.23 19.85 16.10
C GLU A 9 -7.98 19.66 15.23
N PHE A 10 -7.32 20.77 14.87
CA PHE A 10 -6.09 20.71 14.07
C PHE A 10 -4.96 20.02 14.83
N MET A 11 -4.74 20.37 16.10
CA MET A 11 -3.72 19.74 16.95
C MET A 11 -3.99 18.26 17.18
N THR A 12 -5.25 17.85 17.34
CA THR A 12 -5.63 16.43 17.46
C THR A 12 -5.35 15.67 16.17
N LYS A 13 -5.79 16.18 15.00
CA LYS A 13 -5.54 15.53 13.69
C LYS A 13 -4.04 15.41 13.41
N LEU A 14 -3.27 16.47 13.69
CA LEU A 14 -1.83 16.49 13.52
C LEU A 14 -1.14 15.44 14.42
N SER A 15 -1.53 15.38 15.70
CA SER A 15 -0.97 14.41 16.65
C SER A 15 -1.24 12.96 16.22
N VAL A 16 -2.48 12.66 15.81
CA VAL A 16 -2.86 11.33 15.30
C VAL A 16 -2.08 11.00 14.03
N LEU A 17 -1.97 11.92 13.09
CA LEU A 17 -1.24 11.70 11.84
C LEU A 17 0.24 11.40 12.09
N VAL A 18 0.90 12.15 12.97
CA VAL A 18 2.30 11.92 13.35
C VAL A 18 2.46 10.57 14.04
N LEU A 19 1.59 10.26 15.01
CA LEU A 19 1.63 8.99 15.74
C LEU A 19 1.45 7.79 14.80
N VAL A 20 0.40 7.82 13.97
CA VAL A 20 0.11 6.74 13.02
C VAL A 20 1.21 6.64 11.97
N GLY A 21 1.73 7.77 11.47
CA GLY A 21 2.85 7.80 10.53
C GLY A 21 4.11 7.14 11.07
N ILE A 22 4.51 7.45 12.30
CA ILE A 22 5.67 6.82 12.96
C ILE A 22 5.40 5.34 13.21
N LEU A 23 4.24 4.99 13.76
CA LEU A 23 3.87 3.62 14.08
C LEU A 23 3.90 2.75 12.83
N THR A 24 3.24 3.20 11.75
CA THR A 24 3.19 2.46 10.48
C THR A 24 4.56 2.37 9.82
N THR A 25 5.40 3.40 9.91
CA THR A 25 6.79 3.35 9.42
C THR A 25 7.57 2.26 10.12
N VAL A 26 7.59 2.26 11.46
CA VAL A 26 8.30 1.23 12.25
C VAL A 26 7.72 -0.16 11.99
N PHE A 27 6.39 -0.27 11.89
CA PHE A 27 5.72 -1.54 11.63
C PHE A 27 6.08 -2.12 10.26
N VAL A 28 5.97 -1.34 9.18
CA VAL A 28 6.24 -1.80 7.82
C VAL A 28 7.72 -2.14 7.65
N TYR A 29 8.64 -1.26 8.04
CA TYR A 29 10.06 -1.54 7.94
C TYR A 29 10.50 -2.68 8.88
N GLY A 30 9.86 -2.82 10.04
CA GLY A 30 10.10 -3.93 10.97
C GLY A 30 9.73 -5.28 10.37
N ILE A 31 8.55 -5.38 9.72
CA ILE A 31 8.14 -6.60 9.02
C ILE A 31 9.09 -6.92 7.87
N VAL A 32 9.45 -5.92 7.05
CA VAL A 32 10.37 -6.12 5.93
C VAL A 32 11.75 -6.59 6.42
N ALA A 33 12.29 -5.97 7.47
CA ALA A 33 13.57 -6.37 8.07
C ALA A 33 13.51 -7.79 8.65
N LEU A 34 12.37 -8.19 9.24
CA LEU A 34 12.17 -9.55 9.74
C LEU A 34 12.19 -10.56 8.58
N ILE A 35 11.50 -10.26 7.48
CA ILE A 35 11.48 -11.13 6.28
C ILE A 35 12.89 -11.31 5.72
N ILE A 36 13.65 -10.22 5.56
CA ILE A 36 15.04 -10.26 5.06
C ILE A 36 15.93 -11.07 6.01
N LYS A 37 15.79 -10.88 7.32
CA LYS A 37 16.59 -11.63 8.30
C LYS A 37 16.29 -13.13 8.27
N LEU A 38 15.05 -13.53 7.98
CA LEU A 38 14.70 -14.94 7.78
C LEU A 38 15.32 -15.51 6.49
N ASP A 39 15.48 -14.71 5.44
CA ASP A 39 16.21 -15.10 4.22
C ASP A 39 17.69 -15.38 4.52
N ASP A 40 18.35 -14.47 5.23
CA ASP A 40 19.76 -14.61 5.63
C ASP A 40 19.99 -15.88 6.47
N ILE A 41 19.03 -16.20 7.36
CA ILE A 41 19.05 -17.44 8.15
C ILE A 41 18.92 -18.67 7.23
N GLY A 42 18.10 -18.58 6.17
CA GLY A 42 17.97 -19.61 5.15
C GLY A 42 19.32 -19.96 4.49
N PHE A 43 20.11 -18.95 4.13
CA PHE A 43 21.48 -19.15 3.62
C PHE A 43 22.40 -19.78 4.66
N TYR A 44 22.36 -19.32 5.91
CA TYR A 44 23.17 -19.89 6.99
C TYR A 44 22.85 -21.39 7.25
N LEU A 45 21.60 -21.81 7.06
CA LEU A 45 21.21 -23.22 7.18
C LEU A 45 21.76 -24.10 6.06
N GLN A 46 22.01 -23.54 4.86
CA GLN A 46 22.57 -24.29 3.73
C GLN A 46 24.03 -24.70 3.92
N GLU A 47 24.78 -23.96 4.74
CA GLU A 47 26.18 -24.26 5.04
C GLU A 47 26.37 -25.43 6.02
N LYS A 48 25.29 -25.89 6.67
CA LYS A 48 25.36 -27.01 7.63
C LYS A 48 25.52 -28.34 6.90
N LYS A 49 26.32 -29.25 7.49
CA LYS A 49 26.57 -30.61 6.96
C LYS A 49 25.33 -31.52 6.92
N SER A 50 24.26 -31.18 7.66
CA SER A 50 23.04 -31.99 7.68
C SER A 50 22.23 -31.79 6.40
N MET A 51 21.95 -32.90 5.69
CA MET A 51 21.17 -32.91 4.45
C MET A 51 19.75 -32.35 4.65
N VAL A 52 19.16 -32.53 5.84
CA VAL A 52 17.84 -32.00 6.20
C VAL A 52 17.89 -30.47 6.33
N LEU A 53 18.87 -29.93 7.06
CA LEU A 53 19.05 -28.48 7.24
C LEU A 53 19.35 -27.79 5.91
N LYS A 54 20.15 -28.43 5.04
CA LYS A 54 20.47 -27.93 3.71
C LYS A 54 19.25 -27.87 2.79
N THR A 55 18.38 -28.89 2.85
CA THR A 55 17.14 -28.93 2.05
C THR A 55 16.16 -27.84 2.50
N ILE A 56 16.00 -27.65 3.81
CA ILE A 56 15.16 -26.59 4.38
C ILE A 56 15.70 -25.20 4.01
N GLY A 57 17.02 -24.99 4.16
CA GLY A 57 17.67 -23.72 3.78
C GLY A 57 17.54 -23.40 2.29
N ASN A 58 17.63 -24.40 1.41
CA ASN A 58 17.39 -24.23 -0.02
C ASN A 58 15.93 -23.85 -0.32
N GLY A 59 14.98 -24.46 0.40
CA GLY A 59 13.55 -24.11 0.30
C GLY A 59 13.29 -22.64 0.64
N PHE A 60 13.88 -22.13 1.73
CA PHE A 60 13.73 -20.73 2.13
C PHE A 60 14.27 -19.75 1.07
N VAL A 61 15.50 -19.96 0.59
CA VAL A 61 16.12 -19.07 -0.41
C VAL A 61 15.38 -19.11 -1.74
N GLN A 62 14.89 -20.28 -2.17
CA GLN A 62 14.11 -20.40 -3.40
C GLN A 62 12.72 -19.75 -3.28
N ALA A 63 12.14 -19.67 -2.08
CA ALA A 63 10.85 -19.03 -1.85
C ALA A 63 10.93 -17.49 -1.84
N MET A 64 12.07 -16.91 -1.48
CA MET A 64 12.23 -15.46 -1.31
C MET A 64 11.93 -14.60 -2.55
N PRO A 65 12.34 -14.99 -3.78
CA PRO A 65 11.95 -14.28 -5.00
C PRO A 65 10.42 -14.21 -5.18
N TYR A 66 9.69 -15.24 -4.77
CA TYR A 66 8.23 -15.27 -4.86
C TYR A 66 7.59 -14.39 -3.79
N VAL A 67 8.14 -14.39 -2.57
CA VAL A 67 7.69 -13.51 -1.48
C VAL A 67 7.80 -12.05 -1.91
N ILE A 68 8.98 -11.62 -2.37
CA ILE A 68 9.22 -10.23 -2.79
C ILE A 68 8.31 -9.83 -3.96
N LYS A 69 8.16 -10.71 -4.99
CA LYS A 69 7.24 -10.44 -6.11
C LYS A 69 5.80 -10.31 -5.67
N THR A 70 5.35 -11.18 -4.77
CA THR A 70 3.96 -11.16 -4.27
C THR A 70 3.69 -9.89 -3.47
N ILE A 71 4.62 -9.51 -2.57
CA ILE A 71 4.53 -8.26 -1.81
C ILE A 71 4.51 -7.06 -2.78
N GLY A 72 5.30 -7.07 -3.86
CA GLY A 72 5.30 -6.02 -4.87
C GLY A 72 3.96 -5.86 -5.59
N ILE A 73 3.34 -6.97 -6.01
CA ILE A 73 2.02 -6.96 -6.67
C ILE A 73 0.94 -6.47 -5.70
N VAL A 74 0.91 -7.04 -4.49
CA VAL A 74 -0.05 -6.64 -3.44
C VAL A 74 0.13 -5.17 -3.08
N GLY A 75 1.38 -4.71 -2.94
CA GLY A 75 1.71 -3.31 -2.66
C GLY A 75 1.24 -2.37 -3.77
N THR A 76 1.37 -2.77 -5.04
CA THR A 76 0.89 -1.98 -6.16
C THR A 76 -0.64 -1.86 -6.17
N ILE A 77 -1.35 -2.98 -5.94
CA ILE A 77 -2.81 -2.97 -5.81
C ILE A 77 -3.24 -2.10 -4.64
N ALA A 78 -2.55 -2.19 -3.50
CA ALA A 78 -2.82 -1.36 -2.33
C ALA A 78 -2.59 0.13 -2.62
N MET A 79 -1.50 0.50 -3.29
CA MET A 79 -1.23 1.89 -3.67
C MET A 79 -2.28 2.44 -4.63
N LEU A 80 -2.75 1.63 -5.60
CA LEU A 80 -3.84 2.02 -6.49
C LEU A 80 -5.15 2.23 -5.73
N ALA A 81 -5.49 1.30 -4.82
CA ALA A 81 -6.70 1.39 -4.01
C ALA A 81 -6.70 2.63 -3.10
N VAL A 82 -5.59 2.86 -2.39
CA VAL A 82 -5.44 4.01 -1.47
C VAL A 82 -5.44 5.33 -2.25
N GLY A 83 -4.64 5.43 -3.32
CA GLY A 83 -4.56 6.65 -4.13
C GLY A 83 -5.87 6.99 -4.84
N GLY A 84 -6.53 5.99 -5.43
CA GLY A 84 -7.83 6.19 -6.05
C GLY A 84 -8.94 6.47 -5.03
N GLY A 85 -8.89 5.86 -3.85
CA GLY A 85 -9.79 6.16 -2.74
C GLY A 85 -9.75 7.63 -2.31
N ILE A 86 -8.55 8.24 -2.26
CA ILE A 86 -8.39 9.68 -1.99
C ILE A 86 -9.10 10.51 -3.07
N ILE A 87 -8.93 10.17 -4.35
CA ILE A 87 -9.59 10.88 -5.46
C ILE A 87 -11.12 10.79 -5.36
N VAL A 88 -11.64 9.62 -5.01
CA VAL A 88 -13.09 9.40 -4.82
C VAL A 88 -13.63 10.24 -3.67
N HIS A 89 -12.91 10.30 -2.55
CA HIS A 89 -13.31 11.11 -1.40
C HIS A 89 -13.33 12.60 -1.69
N GLU A 90 -12.37 13.11 -2.46
CA GLU A 90 -12.34 14.54 -2.81
C GLU A 90 -13.35 14.89 -3.91
N THR A 91 -13.70 13.92 -4.77
CA THR A 91 -14.66 14.14 -5.84
C THR A 91 -16.07 13.77 -5.38
N HIS A 92 -16.86 14.79 -5.02
CA HIS A 92 -18.29 14.66 -4.68
C HIS A 92 -19.17 13.89 -5.69
N MET A 93 -18.64 13.61 -6.88
CA MET A 93 -19.29 12.95 -8.02
C MET A 93 -19.66 11.47 -7.75
N LEU A 94 -19.01 10.80 -6.79
CA LEU A 94 -19.20 9.36 -6.52
C LEU A 94 -19.91 9.04 -5.19
N TYR A 95 -20.20 10.07 -4.38
CA TYR A 95 -20.85 9.93 -3.07
C TYR A 95 -22.23 9.27 -3.13
N ALA A 96 -22.98 9.48 -4.22
CA ALA A 96 -24.29 8.88 -4.41
C ALA A 96 -24.23 7.34 -4.58
N PHE A 97 -23.15 6.83 -5.18
CA PHE A 97 -22.93 5.39 -5.36
C PHE A 97 -22.44 4.72 -4.07
N GLU A 98 -21.64 5.43 -3.27
CA GLU A 98 -21.15 4.94 -1.99
C GLU A 98 -22.25 4.75 -0.93
N ASN A 99 -23.22 5.68 -0.85
CA ASN A 99 -24.27 5.60 0.16
C ASN A 99 -25.19 4.38 -0.02
N THR A 100 -25.40 3.91 -1.26
CA THR A 100 -26.20 2.71 -1.54
C THR A 100 -25.43 1.42 -1.19
N LEU A 101 -24.10 1.41 -1.31
CA LEU A 101 -23.25 0.25 -1.02
C LEU A 101 -22.83 0.14 0.46
N LYS A 102 -22.76 1.27 1.19
CA LYS A 102 -22.51 1.33 2.63
C LYS A 102 -23.64 0.74 3.50
N ALA A 103 -24.81 0.44 2.91
CA ALA A 103 -25.94 -0.19 3.61
C ALA A 103 -25.70 -1.66 3.99
N ILE A 104 -24.68 -2.31 3.43
CA ILE A 104 -24.31 -3.70 3.76
C ILE A 104 -23.17 -3.68 4.80
N PRO A 105 -23.33 -4.31 5.97
CA PRO A 105 -22.23 -4.46 6.93
C PRO A 105 -21.09 -5.25 6.26
N LEU A 106 -19.85 -4.74 6.34
CA LEU A 106 -18.64 -5.14 5.57
C LEU A 106 -18.61 -4.73 4.08
N GLY A 107 -19.74 -4.35 3.48
CA GLY A 107 -19.81 -3.88 2.10
C GLY A 107 -19.04 -2.57 1.90
N GLY A 108 -19.13 -1.64 2.87
CA GLY A 108 -18.47 -0.32 2.79
C GLY A 108 -16.96 -0.41 2.53
N PHE A 109 -16.21 -1.08 3.41
CA PHE A 109 -14.74 -1.17 3.31
C PHE A 109 -14.27 -1.88 2.03
N VAL A 110 -14.90 -3.00 1.68
CA VAL A 110 -14.53 -3.77 0.48
C VAL A 110 -14.90 -2.98 -0.79
N SER A 111 -16.06 -2.32 -0.80
CA SER A 111 -16.49 -1.49 -1.93
C SER A 111 -15.57 -0.30 -2.15
N GLU A 112 -15.10 0.35 -1.07
CA GLU A 112 -14.20 1.50 -1.14
C GLU A 112 -12.84 1.11 -1.73
N ILE A 113 -12.28 -0.02 -1.30
CA ILE A 113 -11.03 -0.55 -1.87
C ILE A 113 -11.19 -0.88 -3.35
N LEU A 114 -12.30 -1.52 -3.73
CA LEU A 114 -12.55 -1.91 -5.13
C LEU A 114 -12.76 -0.68 -6.04
N ILE A 115 -13.60 0.26 -5.61
CA ILE A 115 -13.88 1.50 -6.35
C ILE A 115 -12.60 2.34 -6.44
N GLY A 116 -11.88 2.49 -5.33
CA GLY A 116 -10.58 3.14 -5.28
C GLY A 116 -9.58 2.48 -6.24
N ALA A 117 -9.49 1.15 -6.26
CA ALA A 117 -8.57 0.44 -7.15
C ALA A 117 -8.91 0.65 -8.64
N ILE A 118 -10.19 0.61 -9.00
CA ILE A 118 -10.65 0.85 -10.38
C ILE A 118 -10.30 2.28 -10.81
N ILE A 119 -10.58 3.27 -9.97
CA ILE A 119 -10.34 4.68 -10.29
C ILE A 119 -8.86 5.00 -10.29
N GLY A 120 -8.09 4.46 -9.34
CA GLY A 120 -6.64 4.54 -9.33
C GLY A 120 -6.04 3.94 -10.60
N PHE A 121 -6.55 2.79 -11.06
CA PHE A 121 -6.11 2.18 -12.32
C PHE A 121 -6.42 3.06 -13.53
N ILE A 122 -7.62 3.64 -13.61
CA ILE A 122 -8.01 4.57 -14.68
C ILE A 122 -7.10 5.82 -14.67
N ALA A 123 -6.83 6.38 -13.48
CA ALA A 123 -5.97 7.55 -13.30
C ALA A 123 -4.53 7.27 -13.75
N VAL A 124 -3.95 6.13 -13.38
CA VAL A 124 -2.62 5.71 -13.85
C VAL A 124 -2.58 5.52 -15.37
N LYS A 125 -3.60 4.87 -15.94
CA LYS A 125 -3.69 4.69 -17.39
C LYS A 125 -3.80 6.02 -18.13
N MET A 126 -4.55 6.96 -17.58
CA MET A 126 -4.68 8.31 -18.13
C MET A 126 -3.35 9.07 -18.05
N GLY A 127 -2.67 9.07 -16.90
CA GLY A 127 -1.35 9.68 -16.74
C GLY A 127 -0.32 9.16 -17.74
N LEU A 128 -0.26 7.83 -17.93
CA LEU A 128 0.61 7.18 -18.91
C LEU A 128 0.26 7.52 -20.38
N LEU A 129 -0.98 7.90 -20.68
CA LEU A 129 -1.38 8.40 -22.01
C LEU A 129 -0.93 9.85 -22.24
N PHE A 130 -0.81 10.66 -21.18
CA PHE A 130 -0.38 12.06 -21.27
C PHE A 130 1.15 12.21 -21.28
N GLU A 131 1.91 11.30 -20.67
CA GLU A 131 3.38 11.30 -20.70
C GLU A 131 4.01 11.38 -22.11
N PRO A 132 3.60 10.55 -23.10
CA PRO A 132 4.15 10.62 -24.45
C PRO A 132 3.81 11.94 -25.17
N PHE A 133 2.71 12.60 -24.82
CA PHE A 133 2.35 13.92 -25.35
C PHE A 133 3.17 15.03 -24.68
N ALA A 134 3.33 14.99 -23.35
CA ALA A 134 4.12 15.95 -22.58
C ALA A 134 5.62 15.90 -22.93
N ASN A 135 6.19 14.70 -23.12
CA ASN A 135 7.57 14.54 -23.56
C ASN A 135 7.82 15.01 -25.00
N ARG A 136 6.78 15.15 -25.82
CA ARG A 136 6.87 15.69 -27.18
C ARG A 136 7.03 17.21 -27.22
N PHE A 137 6.51 17.92 -26.22
CA PHE A 137 6.71 19.37 -26.05
C PHE A 137 8.03 19.73 -25.37
N LYS A 138 8.58 18.84 -24.55
CA LYS A 138 9.88 19.09 -23.87
C LYS A 138 11.11 18.88 -24.77
N LYS A 139 10.89 18.34 -25.98
CA LYS A 139 11.93 18.00 -26.95
C LYS A 139 11.99 18.95 -28.16
N GLN A 140 11.15 19.98 -28.17
CA GLN A 140 11.26 21.15 -29.05
C GLN A 140 11.68 22.36 -28.21
#